data_AF-A0A832MJ12-F1
#
_entry.id   AF-A0A832MJ12-F1
#
_cell.length_a   1.000
_cell.length_b   1.000
_cell.length_c   1.000
_cell.angle_alpha   90.00
_cell.angle_beta   90.00
_cell.angle_gamma   90.00
#
_symmetry.space_group_name_H-M   'P 1'
#
loop_
_entity.id
_entity.type
_entity.pdbx_description
1 polymer ?
#
loop_
_entity_poly.entity_id
_entity_poly.type
_entity_poly.pdbx_seq_one_letter_code
_entity_poly.pdbx_strand_id
1 'polypeptide(L)'
;MLDLERRGVAATWDLGPYRSPHGIATSRDGALLWVTCEGNRAVLELDARDGRVLRAWETGQEVSHMLAPTPDERKLYVANIRSGSVTVVDRASGAVRSIATGAGAEGVDVTPDGREAWVTNRGANTITVLDTRTDSVVATLPSGGEFPIRIKFTPDGAQAWVSNARSNAVAVFDVRARAPLGTIAVGAMPVGIQMSPDGARAFVANTNDDRVTELDVASRAVLRTFSSGREPDGMMWAPPVTKNATPAKAGSKKST
;
A
#
# COMPACT_ATOMS: atom_id res chain seq x y z
N MET A 1 8.66 8.00 12.75
CA MET A 1 8.28 9.29 12.13
C MET A 1 9.50 9.93 11.48
N LEU A 2 9.36 10.44 10.25
CA LEU A 2 10.43 11.13 9.52
C LEU A 2 10.18 12.64 9.50
N ASP A 3 11.24 13.41 9.69
CA ASP A 3 11.29 14.84 9.41
C ASP A 3 11.77 15.02 7.97
N LEU A 4 10.88 15.40 7.06
CA LEU A 4 11.18 15.53 5.64
C LEU A 4 11.97 16.80 5.32
N GLU A 5 11.89 17.85 6.15
CA GLU A 5 12.67 19.07 5.97
C GLU A 5 14.14 18.82 6.33
N ARG A 6 14.36 18.17 7.47
CA ARG A 6 15.70 17.84 7.97
C ARG A 6 16.25 16.54 7.41
N ARG A 7 15.43 15.76 6.69
CA ARG A 7 15.75 14.44 6.14
C ARG A 7 16.29 13.49 7.22
N GLY A 8 15.58 13.43 8.34
CA GLY A 8 16.02 12.70 9.53
C GLY A 8 14.90 11.94 10.24
N VAL A 9 15.28 11.17 11.26
CA VAL A 9 14.33 10.49 12.14
C VAL A 9 13.83 11.48 13.18
N ALA A 10 12.52 11.76 13.17
CA ALA A 10 11.89 12.62 14.16
C ALA A 10 11.47 11.84 15.42
N ALA A 11 11.06 10.58 15.25
CA ALA A 11 10.70 9.69 16.34
C ALA A 11 10.84 8.23 15.90
N THR A 12 11.23 7.38 16.85
CA THR A 12 11.21 5.91 16.74
C THR A 12 10.28 5.39 17.82
N TRP A 13 9.34 4.52 17.45
CA TRP A 13 8.37 3.94 18.37
C TRP A 13 8.66 2.46 18.59
N ASP A 14 8.71 2.06 19.86
CA ASP A 14 8.77 0.64 20.23
C ASP A 14 7.35 0.07 20.22
N LEU A 15 7.13 -0.95 19.38
CA LEU A 15 5.85 -1.65 19.27
C LEU A 15 5.71 -2.75 20.34
N GLY A 16 6.52 -2.74 21.40
CA GLY A 16 6.36 -3.58 22.58
C GLY A 16 6.67 -5.05 22.26
N PRO A 17 5.70 -5.98 22.24
CA PRO A 17 5.92 -7.37 21.84
C PRO A 17 5.75 -7.62 20.33
N TYR A 18 5.28 -6.63 19.57
CA TYR A 18 5.05 -6.79 18.14
C TYR A 18 6.35 -6.61 17.34
N ARG A 19 6.62 -7.55 16.43
CA ARG A 19 7.89 -7.71 15.71
C ARG A 19 7.64 -7.79 14.21
N SER A 20 8.67 -7.41 13.46
CA SER A 20 8.65 -7.40 11.99
C SER A 20 7.49 -6.59 11.42
N PRO A 21 7.35 -5.29 11.77
CA PRO A 21 6.41 -4.43 11.09
C PRO A 21 6.76 -4.34 9.60
N HIS A 22 5.78 -4.46 8.71
CA HIS A 22 6.03 -4.45 7.26
C HIS A 22 5.13 -3.46 6.51
N GLY A 23 3.86 -3.83 6.29
CA GLY A 23 2.87 -3.01 5.62
C GLY A 23 2.35 -1.91 6.55
N ILE A 24 2.15 -0.72 6.01
CA ILE A 24 1.58 0.42 6.73
C ILE A 24 0.54 1.14 5.85
N ALA A 25 -0.56 1.56 6.47
CA ALA A 25 -1.50 2.51 5.88
C ALA A 25 -1.89 3.57 6.91
N THR A 26 -2.31 4.74 6.44
CA THR A 26 -2.75 5.88 7.25
C THR A 26 -4.26 6.04 7.13
N SER A 27 -4.94 6.45 8.20
CA SER A 27 -6.31 6.96 8.07
C SER A 27 -6.32 8.25 7.24
N ARG A 28 -7.48 8.57 6.68
CA ARG A 28 -7.74 9.72 5.81
C ARG A 28 -7.47 11.05 6.50
N ASP A 29 -7.78 11.12 7.79
CA ASP A 29 -7.49 12.29 8.63
C ASP A 29 -6.05 12.30 9.17
N GLY A 30 -5.28 11.23 8.92
CA GLY A 30 -3.91 11.06 9.38
C GLY A 30 -3.78 10.81 10.88
N ALA A 31 -4.87 10.57 11.62
CA ALA A 31 -4.85 10.37 13.06
C ALA A 31 -4.44 8.95 13.47
N LEU A 32 -4.61 7.96 12.58
CA LEU A 32 -4.35 6.55 12.84
C LEU A 32 -3.37 5.98 11.82
N LEU A 33 -2.59 4.99 12.28
CA LEU A 33 -1.80 4.12 11.43
C LEU A 33 -2.28 2.68 11.60
N TRP A 34 -2.39 1.95 10.50
CA TRP A 34 -2.55 0.50 10.52
C TRP A 34 -1.25 -0.14 10.07
N VAL A 35 -0.73 -1.09 10.84
CA VAL A 35 0.58 -1.70 10.61
C VAL A 35 0.45 -3.22 10.70
N THR A 36 0.87 -3.96 9.68
CA THR A 36 1.02 -5.42 9.81
C THR A 36 2.30 -5.75 10.57
N CYS A 37 2.25 -6.78 11.40
CA CYS A 37 3.40 -7.34 12.09
C CYS A 37 3.51 -8.82 11.76
N GLU A 38 4.41 -9.16 10.84
CA GLU A 38 4.55 -10.52 10.31
C GLU A 38 4.91 -11.56 11.38
N GLY A 39 5.79 -11.17 12.30
CA GLY A 39 6.27 -12.04 13.38
C GLY A 39 5.17 -12.44 14.35
N ASN A 40 4.14 -11.60 14.49
CA ASN A 40 3.03 -11.80 15.40
C ASN A 40 1.75 -12.23 14.68
N ARG A 41 1.74 -12.23 13.34
CA ARG A 41 0.54 -12.54 12.55
C ARG A 41 -0.61 -11.60 12.92
N ALA A 42 -0.30 -10.33 13.10
CA ALA A 42 -1.24 -9.34 13.63
C ALA A 42 -1.28 -8.07 12.77
N VAL A 43 -2.38 -7.34 12.88
CA VAL A 43 -2.52 -5.97 12.40
C VAL A 43 -2.73 -5.08 13.61
N LEU A 44 -1.94 -4.02 13.71
CA LEU A 44 -2.04 -3.01 14.75
C LEU A 44 -2.80 -1.80 14.23
N GLU A 45 -3.55 -1.17 15.11
CA GLU A 45 -3.95 0.23 14.96
C GLU A 45 -3.20 1.06 15.98
N LEU A 46 -2.51 2.10 15.51
CA LEU A 46 -1.69 2.98 16.31
C LEU A 46 -2.25 4.41 16.25
N ASP A 47 -2.06 5.16 17.33
CA ASP A 47 -2.18 6.63 17.29
C ASP A 47 -1.00 7.20 16.49
N ALA A 48 -1.28 7.94 15.42
CA ALA A 48 -0.24 8.45 14.53
C ALA A 48 0.63 9.54 15.17
N ARG A 49 0.24 10.10 16.32
CA ARG A 49 0.97 11.18 16.99
C ARG A 49 2.13 10.66 17.82
N ASP A 50 1.93 9.53 18.51
CA ASP A 50 2.87 9.01 19.49
C ASP A 50 3.20 7.52 19.30
N GLY A 51 2.59 6.84 18.32
CA GLY A 51 2.83 5.44 18.01
C GLY A 51 2.21 4.46 18.99
N ARG A 52 1.39 4.93 19.93
CA ARG A 52 0.76 4.06 20.93
C ARG A 52 -0.16 3.06 20.23
N VAL A 53 0.02 1.77 20.54
CA VAL A 53 -0.89 0.70 20.10
C VAL A 53 -2.25 0.90 20.76
N LEU A 54 -3.27 1.14 19.94
CA LEU A 54 -4.66 1.30 20.37
C LEU A 54 -5.41 -0.03 20.31
N ARG A 55 -5.18 -0.79 19.24
CA ARG A 55 -5.79 -2.11 19.00
C ARG A 55 -4.81 -3.03 18.30
N ALA A 56 -5.01 -4.32 18.49
CA ALA A 56 -4.32 -5.38 17.76
C ALA A 56 -5.35 -6.44 17.37
N TRP A 57 -5.34 -6.84 16.10
CA TRP A 57 -6.17 -7.91 15.57
C TRP A 57 -5.28 -9.07 15.14
N GLU A 58 -5.48 -10.22 15.77
CA GLU A 58 -4.78 -11.46 15.43
C GLU A 58 -5.34 -12.01 14.12
N THR A 59 -4.52 -11.99 13.07
CA THR A 59 -4.89 -12.61 11.78
C THR A 59 -4.75 -14.14 11.85
N GLY A 60 -3.80 -14.62 12.66
CA GLY A 60 -3.37 -16.03 12.72
C GLY A 60 -2.67 -16.53 11.45
N GLN A 61 -2.49 -15.69 10.44
CA GLN A 61 -1.96 -16.07 9.12
C GLN A 61 -0.45 -15.90 9.03
N GLU A 62 0.19 -16.70 8.18
CA GLU A 62 1.63 -16.64 7.99
C GLU A 62 2.01 -15.53 7.00
N VAL A 63 2.92 -14.65 7.44
CA VAL A 63 3.44 -13.50 6.66
C VAL A 63 2.30 -12.56 6.25
N SER A 64 1.58 -12.02 7.23
CA SER A 64 0.65 -10.90 7.03
C SER A 64 1.45 -9.65 6.64
N HIS A 65 1.32 -9.25 5.38
CA HIS A 65 2.27 -8.39 4.70
C HIS A 65 1.67 -7.03 4.35
N MET A 66 1.13 -6.82 3.14
CA MET A 66 0.48 -5.55 2.81
C MET A 66 -0.94 -5.48 3.36
N LEU A 67 -1.41 -4.26 3.61
CA LEU A 67 -2.80 -4.00 3.97
C LEU A 67 -3.36 -2.80 3.21
N ALA A 68 -4.67 -2.81 3.00
CA ALA A 68 -5.43 -1.72 2.41
C ALA A 68 -6.75 -1.51 3.17
N PRO A 69 -7.02 -0.30 3.69
CA PRO A 69 -8.33 0.04 4.25
C PRO A 69 -9.36 0.25 3.14
N THR A 70 -10.64 -0.03 3.44
CA THR A 70 -11.75 0.49 2.62
C THR A 70 -11.80 2.01 2.70
N PRO A 71 -12.35 2.73 1.71
CA PRO A 71 -12.44 4.19 1.74
C PRO A 71 -13.17 4.75 2.97
N ASP A 72 -14.18 4.05 3.46
CA ASP A 72 -14.90 4.37 4.70
C ASP A 72 -14.17 3.92 5.99
N GLU A 73 -13.00 3.31 5.83
CA GLU A 73 -12.14 2.74 6.86
C GLU A 73 -12.85 1.73 7.77
N ARG A 74 -13.98 1.13 7.35
CA ARG A 74 -14.65 0.13 8.18
C ARG A 74 -13.94 -1.21 8.16
N LYS A 75 -13.30 -1.55 7.04
CA LYS A 75 -12.59 -2.81 6.88
C LYS A 75 -11.12 -2.59 6.51
N LEU A 76 -10.26 -3.49 6.97
CA LEU A 76 -8.88 -3.62 6.52
C LEU A 76 -8.73 -4.96 5.81
N TYR A 77 -8.27 -4.94 4.56
CA TYR A 77 -7.87 -6.14 3.83
C TYR A 77 -6.35 -6.32 3.95
N VAL A 78 -5.90 -7.51 4.31
CA VAL A 78 -4.50 -7.81 4.65
C VAL A 78 -4.07 -9.05 3.90
N ALA A 79 -3.08 -8.93 3.04
CA ALA A 79 -2.55 -10.05 2.26
C ALA A 79 -1.60 -10.90 3.11
N ASN A 80 -1.71 -12.22 3.00
CA ASN A 80 -0.94 -13.18 3.78
C ASN A 80 -0.15 -14.09 2.82
N ILE A 81 1.14 -13.77 2.63
CA ILE A 81 1.93 -14.36 1.54
C ILE A 81 1.98 -15.87 1.62
N ARG A 82 2.34 -16.41 2.80
CA ARG A 82 2.57 -17.85 2.93
C ARG A 82 1.26 -18.61 3.11
N SER A 83 0.25 -17.99 3.70
CA SER A 83 -1.10 -18.59 3.81
C SER A 83 -1.87 -18.56 2.48
N GLY A 84 -1.49 -17.74 1.50
CA GLY A 84 -2.20 -17.64 0.22
C GLY A 84 -3.61 -17.10 0.36
N SER A 85 -3.80 -16.16 1.29
CA SER A 85 -5.11 -15.66 1.71
C SER A 85 -5.10 -14.15 1.89
N VAL A 86 -6.30 -13.57 1.99
CA VAL A 86 -6.49 -12.23 2.53
C VAL A 86 -7.32 -12.30 3.80
N THR A 87 -6.83 -11.65 4.85
CA THR A 87 -7.58 -11.40 6.08
C THR A 87 -8.39 -10.12 5.93
N VAL A 88 -9.63 -10.15 6.43
CA VAL A 88 -10.49 -8.98 6.56
C VAL A 88 -10.74 -8.73 8.02
N VAL A 89 -10.40 -7.52 8.46
CA VAL A 89 -10.69 -7.01 9.80
C VAL A 89 -11.85 -6.04 9.70
N ASP A 90 -12.96 -6.31 10.39
CA ASP A 90 -14.02 -5.32 10.60
C ASP A 90 -13.68 -4.48 11.84
N ARG A 91 -13.42 -3.18 11.64
CA ARG A 91 -12.91 -2.29 12.70
C ARG A 91 -13.93 -1.97 13.78
N ALA A 92 -15.23 -2.11 13.50
CA ALA A 92 -16.30 -1.78 14.45
C ALA A 92 -16.55 -2.94 15.42
N SER A 93 -16.70 -4.15 14.88
CA SER A 93 -16.95 -5.37 15.65
C SER A 93 -15.67 -6.05 16.16
N GLY A 94 -14.53 -5.77 15.54
CA GLY A 94 -13.29 -6.49 15.77
C GLY A 94 -13.25 -7.88 15.13
N ALA A 95 -14.25 -8.24 14.32
CA ALA A 95 -14.30 -9.54 13.66
C ALA A 95 -13.14 -9.68 12.66
N VAL A 96 -12.48 -10.84 12.67
CA VAL A 96 -11.38 -11.18 11.78
C VAL A 96 -11.76 -12.45 11.03
N ARG A 97 -11.63 -12.43 9.70
CA ARG A 97 -11.85 -13.61 8.86
C ARG A 97 -10.82 -13.71 7.75
N SER A 98 -10.50 -14.93 7.34
CA SER A 98 -9.56 -15.23 6.26
C SER A 98 -10.31 -15.74 5.03
N ILE A 99 -9.89 -15.31 3.86
CA ILE A 99 -10.45 -15.70 2.56
C ILE A 99 -9.31 -16.27 1.72
N ALA A 100 -9.50 -17.47 1.18
CA ALA A 100 -8.54 -18.04 0.26
C ALA A 100 -8.46 -17.20 -1.03
N THR A 101 -7.25 -16.99 -1.53
CA THR A 101 -6.99 -16.23 -2.76
C THR A 101 -6.14 -17.08 -3.70
N GLY A 102 -4.82 -16.92 -3.70
CA GLY A 102 -3.87 -17.77 -4.40
C GLY A 102 -2.51 -17.81 -3.71
N ALA A 103 -1.64 -18.72 -4.16
CA ALA A 103 -0.31 -18.87 -3.58
C ALA A 103 0.48 -17.56 -3.66
N GLY A 104 1.05 -17.13 -2.53
CA GLY A 104 1.87 -15.93 -2.47
C GLY A 104 1.10 -14.61 -2.52
N ALA A 105 -0.08 -14.55 -1.92
CA ALA A 105 -0.89 -13.33 -1.81
C ALA A 105 -0.09 -12.20 -1.13
N GLU A 106 0.32 -11.18 -1.87
CA GLU A 106 1.28 -10.18 -1.39
C GLU A 106 0.72 -8.74 -1.43
N GLY A 107 0.38 -8.24 -2.61
CA GLY A 107 -0.24 -6.93 -2.78
C GLY A 107 -1.76 -7.01 -2.60
N VAL A 108 -2.33 -5.98 -1.97
CA VAL A 108 -3.77 -5.76 -1.91
C VAL A 108 -4.06 -4.27 -2.04
N ASP A 109 -5.11 -3.92 -2.77
CA ASP A 109 -5.64 -2.56 -2.86
C ASP A 109 -7.16 -2.60 -2.97
N VAL A 110 -7.83 -1.52 -2.56
CA VAL A 110 -9.28 -1.38 -2.63
C VAL A 110 -9.63 -0.29 -3.63
N THR A 111 -10.59 -0.56 -4.49
CA THR A 111 -11.14 0.42 -5.43
C THR A 111 -11.60 1.70 -4.73
N PRO A 112 -11.47 2.90 -5.34
CA PRO A 112 -11.85 4.16 -4.71
C PRO A 112 -13.33 4.25 -4.29
N ASP A 113 -14.22 3.54 -4.99
CA ASP A 113 -15.65 3.42 -4.63
C ASP A 113 -15.91 2.39 -3.51
N GLY A 114 -14.87 1.68 -3.09
CA GLY A 114 -14.88 0.70 -2.02
C GLY A 114 -15.54 -0.63 -2.36
N ARG A 115 -15.95 -0.88 -3.61
CA ARG A 115 -16.77 -2.05 -3.97
C ARG A 115 -15.97 -3.33 -4.17
N GLU A 116 -14.73 -3.19 -4.61
CA GLU A 116 -13.84 -4.31 -4.88
C GLU A 116 -12.49 -4.16 -4.18
N ALA A 117 -11.96 -5.28 -3.70
CA ALA A 117 -10.56 -5.41 -3.29
C ALA A 117 -9.85 -6.37 -4.25
N TRP A 118 -8.68 -5.99 -4.77
CA TRP A 118 -7.90 -6.83 -5.68
C TRP A 118 -6.60 -7.24 -5.02
N VAL A 119 -6.21 -8.50 -5.21
CA VAL A 119 -5.11 -9.15 -4.50
C VAL A 119 -4.18 -9.82 -5.51
N THR A 120 -2.89 -9.51 -5.47
CA THR A 120 -1.89 -10.15 -6.34
C THR A 120 -1.32 -11.39 -5.67
N ASN A 121 -1.30 -12.52 -6.38
CA ASN A 121 -0.82 -13.80 -5.89
C ASN A 121 0.50 -14.15 -6.60
N ARG A 122 1.64 -13.79 -6.00
CA ARG A 122 2.95 -13.85 -6.66
C ARG A 122 3.41 -15.26 -7.03
N GLY A 123 2.97 -16.26 -6.26
CA GLY A 123 3.29 -17.66 -6.52
C GLY A 123 2.37 -18.31 -7.55
N ALA A 124 1.17 -17.75 -7.75
CA ALA A 124 0.18 -18.24 -8.71
C ALA A 124 0.15 -17.44 -10.03
N ASN A 125 0.84 -16.29 -10.11
CA ASN A 125 0.80 -15.36 -11.24
C ASN A 125 -0.63 -14.85 -11.57
N THR A 126 -1.49 -14.74 -10.56
CA THR A 126 -2.89 -14.30 -10.71
C THR A 126 -3.21 -13.07 -9.88
N ILE A 127 -4.37 -12.48 -10.15
CA ILE A 127 -5.05 -11.47 -9.34
C ILE A 127 -6.38 -12.07 -8.88
N THR A 128 -6.70 -12.01 -7.59
CA THR A 128 -8.03 -12.34 -7.05
C THR A 128 -8.82 -11.06 -6.82
N VAL A 129 -10.07 -11.01 -7.29
CA VAL A 129 -11.00 -9.89 -7.09
C VAL A 129 -12.07 -10.31 -6.09
N LEU A 130 -12.29 -9.48 -5.07
CA LEU A 130 -13.30 -9.69 -4.03
C LEU A 130 -14.36 -8.59 -4.08
N ASP A 131 -15.63 -8.95 -3.93
CA ASP A 131 -16.71 -8.01 -3.55
C ASP A 131 -16.54 -7.69 -2.06
N THR A 132 -16.44 -6.42 -1.68
CA THR A 132 -16.16 -6.01 -0.30
C THR A 132 -17.39 -6.02 0.62
N ARG A 133 -18.60 -6.05 0.04
CA ARG A 133 -19.86 -6.08 0.78
C ARG A 133 -20.17 -7.50 1.24
N THR A 134 -20.11 -8.47 0.33
CA THR A 134 -20.32 -9.91 0.64
C THR A 134 -19.05 -10.62 0.97
N ASP A 135 -17.92 -9.98 0.65
CA ASP A 135 -16.66 -10.35 1.23
C ASP A 135 -16.22 -11.73 0.68
N SER A 136 -16.44 -11.88 -0.62
CA SER A 136 -16.39 -13.11 -1.40
C SER A 136 -15.61 -12.90 -2.70
N VAL A 137 -14.89 -13.93 -3.15
CA VAL A 137 -14.20 -13.91 -4.45
C VAL A 137 -15.22 -13.87 -5.59
N VAL A 138 -15.04 -12.92 -6.51
CA VAL A 138 -15.91 -12.72 -7.68
C VAL A 138 -15.17 -12.88 -9.01
N ALA A 139 -13.84 -12.92 -9.01
CA ALA A 139 -13.04 -13.33 -10.15
C ALA A 139 -11.60 -13.70 -9.75
N THR A 140 -10.96 -14.48 -10.61
CA THR A 140 -9.51 -14.67 -10.63
C THR A 140 -9.02 -14.40 -12.04
N LEU A 141 -8.05 -13.50 -12.18
CA LEU A 141 -7.52 -13.02 -13.45
C LEU A 141 -6.04 -13.42 -13.59
N PRO A 142 -5.53 -13.69 -14.80
CA PRO A 142 -4.10 -13.66 -15.04
C PRO A 142 -3.53 -12.28 -14.70
N SER A 143 -2.36 -12.22 -14.07
CA SER A 143 -1.74 -10.94 -13.65
C SER A 143 -1.12 -10.12 -14.80
N GLY A 144 -1.08 -10.68 -16.01
CA GLY A 144 -0.45 -10.05 -17.18
C GLY A 144 1.08 -10.19 -17.21
N GLY A 145 1.65 -10.95 -16.26
CA GLY A 145 3.08 -11.26 -16.20
C GLY A 145 3.38 -12.33 -15.15
N GLU A 146 4.62 -12.34 -14.66
CA GLU A 146 5.11 -13.26 -13.66
C GLU A 146 5.54 -12.55 -12.38
N PHE A 147 5.29 -13.23 -11.26
CA PHE A 147 5.62 -12.78 -9.92
C PHE A 147 5.00 -11.40 -9.62
N PRO A 148 3.66 -11.25 -9.67
CA PRO A 148 2.98 -10.00 -9.37
C PRO A 148 3.14 -9.63 -7.89
N ILE A 149 3.59 -8.41 -7.60
CA ILE A 149 3.94 -7.97 -6.23
C ILE A 149 2.98 -6.94 -5.65
N ARG A 150 2.80 -5.79 -6.32
CA ARG A 150 1.85 -4.75 -5.89
C ARG A 150 0.78 -4.55 -6.95
N ILE A 151 -0.37 -4.08 -6.46
CA ILE A 151 -1.46 -3.56 -7.28
C ILE A 151 -1.83 -2.18 -6.75
N LYS A 152 -2.12 -1.24 -7.65
CA LYS A 152 -2.71 0.06 -7.32
C LYS A 152 -3.78 0.49 -8.31
N PHE A 153 -4.87 1.02 -7.79
CA PHE A 153 -5.89 1.67 -8.60
C PHE A 153 -5.51 3.12 -8.90
N THR A 154 -5.89 3.60 -10.09
CA THR A 154 -5.93 5.04 -10.36
C THR A 154 -6.97 5.72 -9.45
N PRO A 155 -6.80 7.01 -9.06
CA PRO A 155 -7.74 7.68 -8.17
C PRO A 155 -9.19 7.75 -8.67
N ASP A 156 -9.38 7.74 -9.99
CA ASP A 156 -10.70 7.67 -10.63
C ASP A 156 -11.31 6.25 -10.65
N GLY A 157 -10.56 5.23 -10.23
CA GLY A 157 -10.97 3.83 -10.20
C GLY A 157 -11.06 3.17 -11.58
N ALA A 158 -10.65 3.83 -12.66
CA ALA A 158 -10.80 3.31 -14.02
C ALA A 158 -9.77 2.22 -14.35
N GLN A 159 -8.55 2.32 -13.80
CA GLN A 159 -7.46 1.42 -14.10
C GLN A 159 -6.87 0.77 -12.83
N ALA A 160 -6.41 -0.47 -12.97
CA ALA A 160 -5.59 -1.17 -11.99
C ALA A 160 -4.21 -1.47 -12.59
N TRP A 161 -3.15 -1.17 -11.85
CA TRP A 161 -1.76 -1.32 -12.30
C TRP A 161 -1.04 -2.32 -11.41
N VAL A 162 -0.41 -3.33 -12.01
CA VAL A 162 0.20 -4.47 -11.33
C VAL A 162 1.67 -4.61 -11.69
N SER A 163 2.55 -4.57 -10.69
CA SER A 163 3.98 -4.80 -10.90
C SER A 163 4.25 -6.29 -11.02
N ASN A 164 4.77 -6.74 -12.15
CA ASN A 164 5.15 -8.12 -12.42
C ASN A 164 6.67 -8.21 -12.38
N ALA A 165 7.21 -8.56 -11.21
CA ALA A 165 8.61 -8.28 -10.91
C ALA A 165 9.58 -9.13 -11.75
N ARG A 166 9.23 -10.39 -12.02
CA ARG A 166 10.05 -11.25 -12.90
C ARG A 166 9.89 -10.93 -14.38
N SER A 167 8.85 -10.20 -14.75
CA SER A 167 8.64 -9.73 -16.12
C SER A 167 9.26 -8.37 -16.41
N ASN A 168 9.82 -7.69 -15.40
CA ASN A 168 10.33 -6.30 -15.53
C ASN A 168 9.29 -5.35 -16.16
N ALA A 169 8.01 -5.54 -15.81
CA ALA A 169 6.90 -4.85 -16.44
C ALA A 169 5.78 -4.53 -15.44
N VAL A 170 5.01 -3.51 -15.77
CA VAL A 170 3.71 -3.21 -15.14
C VAL A 170 2.59 -3.58 -16.10
N ALA A 171 1.66 -4.42 -15.66
CA ALA A 171 0.44 -4.70 -16.40
C ALA A 171 -0.66 -3.72 -15.99
N VAL A 172 -1.45 -3.24 -16.94
CA VAL A 172 -2.55 -2.30 -16.72
C VAL A 172 -3.86 -2.97 -17.11
N PHE A 173 -4.89 -2.79 -16.29
CA PHE A 173 -6.22 -3.39 -16.48
C PHE A 173 -7.30 -2.31 -16.45
N ASP A 174 -8.34 -2.51 -17.24
CA ASP A 174 -9.63 -1.82 -17.09
C ASP A 174 -10.37 -2.48 -15.94
N VAL A 175 -10.73 -1.70 -14.92
CA VAL A 175 -11.34 -2.24 -13.70
C VAL A 175 -12.75 -2.76 -13.98
N ARG A 176 -13.54 -2.02 -14.76
CA ARG A 176 -14.94 -2.37 -15.05
C ARG A 176 -15.05 -3.63 -15.89
N ALA A 177 -14.21 -3.75 -16.92
CA ALA A 177 -14.17 -4.90 -17.81
C ALA A 177 -13.33 -6.06 -17.24
N ARG A 178 -12.53 -5.80 -16.20
CA ARG A 178 -11.52 -6.74 -15.65
C ARG A 178 -10.60 -7.30 -16.73
N ALA A 179 -10.23 -6.45 -17.68
CA ALA A 179 -9.53 -6.84 -18.90
C ALA A 179 -8.19 -6.10 -19.03
N PRO A 180 -7.15 -6.76 -19.57
CA PRO A 180 -5.86 -6.10 -19.77
C PRO A 180 -5.98 -4.97 -20.80
N LEU A 181 -5.32 -3.86 -20.50
CA LEU A 181 -5.17 -2.70 -21.36
C LEU A 181 -3.77 -2.60 -21.97
N GLY A 182 -2.83 -3.41 -21.49
CA GLY A 182 -1.46 -3.50 -22.00
C GLY A 182 -0.43 -3.68 -20.89
N THR A 183 0.83 -3.75 -21.28
CA THR A 183 1.97 -3.80 -20.38
C THR A 183 2.95 -2.66 -20.68
N ILE A 184 3.64 -2.19 -19.65
CA ILE A 184 4.64 -1.13 -19.72
C ILE A 184 5.96 -1.74 -19.24
N ALA A 185 6.98 -1.76 -20.10
CA ALA A 185 8.31 -2.17 -19.69
C ALA A 185 8.92 -1.13 -18.74
N VAL A 186 9.52 -1.60 -17.65
CA VAL A 186 10.17 -0.75 -16.63
C VAL A 186 11.55 -1.33 -16.27
N GLY A 187 12.14 -0.88 -15.16
CA GLY A 187 13.44 -1.37 -14.70
C GLY A 187 13.37 -2.78 -14.12
N ALA A 188 14.50 -3.28 -13.63
CA ALA A 188 14.61 -4.64 -13.13
C ALA A 188 13.86 -4.82 -11.78
N MET A 189 13.09 -5.90 -11.68
CA MET A 189 12.33 -6.28 -10.47
C MET A 189 11.43 -5.14 -9.93
N PRO A 190 10.41 -4.69 -10.69
CA PRO A 190 9.45 -3.72 -10.18
C PRO A 190 8.65 -4.31 -9.01
N VAL A 191 8.67 -3.62 -7.87
CA VAL A 191 7.99 -4.02 -6.63
C VAL A 191 6.93 -2.99 -6.29
N GLY A 192 7.32 -1.84 -5.75
CA GLY A 192 6.40 -0.77 -5.35
C GLY A 192 5.73 -0.08 -6.53
N ILE A 193 4.43 0.22 -6.42
CA ILE A 193 3.71 1.14 -7.31
C ILE A 193 3.03 2.19 -6.44
N GLN A 194 3.13 3.45 -6.84
CA GLN A 194 2.39 4.55 -6.22
C GLN A 194 1.82 5.49 -7.28
N MET A 195 0.50 5.70 -7.23
CA MET A 195 -0.21 6.68 -8.08
C MET A 195 -0.13 8.07 -7.46
N SER A 196 0.08 9.11 -8.27
CA SER A 196 -0.06 10.50 -7.82
C SER A 196 -1.51 10.81 -7.43
N PRO A 197 -1.74 11.73 -6.46
CA PRO A 197 -3.10 12.05 -6.01
C PRO A 197 -4.01 12.61 -7.11
N ASP A 198 -3.43 13.29 -8.09
CA ASP A 198 -4.13 13.81 -9.28
C ASP A 198 -4.35 12.77 -10.37
N GLY A 199 -3.82 11.55 -10.20
CA GLY A 199 -3.93 10.45 -11.16
C GLY A 199 -3.13 10.62 -12.45
N ALA A 200 -2.33 11.68 -12.60
CA ALA A 200 -1.59 11.96 -13.83
C ALA A 200 -0.31 11.13 -13.96
N ARG A 201 0.25 10.66 -12.85
CA ARG A 201 1.55 9.98 -12.78
C ARG A 201 1.48 8.70 -11.97
N ALA A 202 2.31 7.73 -12.35
CA ALA A 202 2.61 6.57 -11.54
C ALA A 202 4.12 6.47 -11.31
N PHE A 203 4.52 5.98 -10.14
CA PHE A 203 5.91 5.77 -9.77
C PHE A 203 6.11 4.29 -9.46
N VAL A 204 7.15 3.69 -10.04
CA VAL A 204 7.46 2.27 -9.89
C VAL A 204 8.84 2.11 -9.29
N ALA A 205 8.95 1.48 -8.13
CA ALA A 205 10.21 1.14 -7.50
C ALA A 205 10.78 -0.13 -8.15
N ASN A 206 11.92 -0.01 -8.83
CA ASN A 206 12.62 -1.12 -9.47
C ASN A 206 13.74 -1.58 -8.53
N THR A 207 13.45 -2.58 -7.71
CA THR A 207 14.30 -2.97 -6.58
C THR A 207 15.70 -3.38 -7.03
N ASN A 208 15.84 -4.15 -8.10
CA ASN A 208 17.16 -4.63 -8.57
C ASN A 208 17.87 -3.64 -9.52
N ASP A 209 17.25 -2.51 -9.86
CA ASP A 209 17.87 -1.44 -10.65
C ASP A 209 18.20 -0.20 -9.80
N ASP A 210 17.93 -0.23 -8.48
CA ASP A 210 18.19 0.88 -7.55
C ASP A 210 17.58 2.22 -8.00
N ARG A 211 16.45 2.13 -8.73
CA ARG A 211 15.80 3.25 -9.41
C ARG A 211 14.30 3.24 -9.24
N VAL A 212 13.72 4.43 -9.35
CA VAL A 212 12.28 4.61 -9.52
C VAL A 212 11.99 5.11 -10.94
N THR A 213 11.01 4.51 -11.59
CA THR A 213 10.49 4.92 -12.91
C THR A 213 9.24 5.76 -12.74
N GLU A 214 9.20 6.94 -13.37
CA GLU A 214 8.00 7.78 -13.49
C GLU A 214 7.29 7.48 -14.82
N LEU A 215 5.99 7.23 -14.74
CA LEU A 215 5.12 6.89 -15.86
C LEU A 215 4.01 7.93 -16.00
N ASP A 216 3.64 8.25 -17.25
CA ASP A 216 2.40 8.96 -17.56
C ASP A 216 1.24 7.96 -17.56
N VAL A 217 0.18 8.25 -16.81
CA VAL A 217 -0.96 7.32 -16.67
C VAL A 217 -1.82 7.28 -17.93
N ALA A 218 -2.02 8.42 -18.58
CA ALA A 218 -2.90 8.54 -19.73
C ALA A 218 -2.29 7.85 -20.98
N SER A 219 -1.02 8.13 -21.26
CA SER A 219 -0.32 7.56 -22.40
C SER A 219 0.37 6.22 -22.11
N ARG A 220 0.45 5.80 -20.83
CA ARG A 220 1.17 4.60 -20.37
C ARG A 220 2.63 4.56 -20.80
N ALA A 221 3.26 5.74 -20.83
CA ALA A 221 4.63 5.89 -21.29
C ALA A 221 5.58 6.14 -20.13
N VAL A 222 6.81 5.65 -20.25
CA VAL A 222 7.91 6.04 -19.37
C VAL A 222 8.29 7.48 -19.64
N LEU A 223 8.28 8.31 -18.60
CA LEU A 223 8.69 9.71 -18.69
C LEU A 223 10.18 9.86 -18.37
N ARG A 224 10.62 9.25 -17.26
CA ARG A 224 12.01 9.28 -16.80
C ARG A 224 12.27 8.25 -15.70
N THR A 225 13.53 8.08 -15.34
CA THR A 225 13.98 7.30 -14.18
C THR A 225 14.86 8.15 -13.28
N PHE A 226 14.85 7.87 -11.98
CA PHE A 226 15.71 8.53 -11.00
C PHE A 226 16.30 7.53 -10.01
N SER A 227 17.52 7.80 -9.54
CA SER A 227 18.21 7.00 -8.54
C SER A 227 17.54 7.16 -7.18
N SER A 228 17.24 6.05 -6.51
CA SER A 228 16.65 6.02 -5.17
C SER A 228 17.61 5.56 -4.08
N GLY A 229 18.78 5.05 -4.48
CA GLY A 229 19.61 4.23 -3.60
C GLY A 229 19.21 2.76 -3.71
N ARG A 230 19.84 1.90 -2.90
CA ARG A 230 19.71 0.45 -3.03
C ARG A 230 18.31 -0.03 -2.71
N GLU A 231 17.81 -0.94 -3.54
CA GLU A 231 16.62 -1.76 -3.29
C GLU A 231 15.36 -0.97 -2.87
N PRO A 232 14.86 -0.02 -3.69
CA PRO A 232 13.60 0.67 -3.40
C PRO A 232 12.42 -0.33 -3.39
N ASP A 233 11.48 -0.14 -2.45
CA ASP A 233 10.22 -0.91 -2.34
C ASP A 233 9.04 0.03 -2.05
N GLY A 234 8.77 0.28 -0.77
CA GLY A 234 7.61 1.06 -0.34
C GLY A 234 7.73 2.55 -0.67
N MET A 235 6.65 3.13 -1.19
CA MET A 235 6.54 4.56 -1.48
C MET A 235 5.21 5.08 -0.93
N MET A 236 5.19 6.34 -0.50
CA MET A 236 3.98 7.02 -0.04
C MET A 236 4.11 8.52 -0.29
N TRP A 237 2.98 9.18 -0.53
CA TRP A 237 2.93 10.64 -0.58
C TRP A 237 2.96 11.23 0.82
N ALA A 238 3.79 12.26 0.99
CA ALA A 238 3.68 13.16 2.12
C ALA A 238 2.88 14.40 1.71
N PRO A 239 2.08 14.97 2.62
CA PRO A 239 1.48 16.28 2.36
C PRO A 239 2.58 17.31 2.10
N PRO A 240 2.32 18.33 1.26
CA PRO A 240 3.30 19.37 1.00
C PRO A 240 3.71 20.05 2.30
N VAL A 241 5.01 20.16 2.51
CA VAL A 241 5.58 20.92 3.62
C VAL A 241 5.28 22.40 3.39
N THR A 242 4.32 22.97 4.11
CA THR A 242 4.03 24.40 4.05
C THR A 242 5.05 25.14 4.92
N LYS A 243 5.97 25.88 4.29
CA LYS A 243 7.06 26.63 4.97
C LYS A 243 6.60 27.81 5.85
N ASN A 244 5.32 27.93 6.19
CA ASN A 244 4.78 29.13 6.83
C ASN A 244 4.20 28.84 8.22
N ALA A 245 5.07 28.79 9.22
CA ALA A 245 4.74 29.28 10.55
C ALA A 245 5.95 30.03 11.08
N THR A 246 5.96 31.35 10.90
CA THR A 246 6.87 32.24 11.63
C THR A 246 6.69 31.95 13.12
N PRO A 247 7.74 31.58 13.88
CA PRO A 247 7.57 31.39 15.32
C PRO A 247 7.11 32.72 15.91
N ALA A 248 6.00 32.69 16.64
CA ALA A 248 5.51 33.86 17.36
C ALA A 248 6.65 34.40 18.23
N LYS A 249 7.04 35.66 17.99
CA LYS A 249 8.01 36.35 18.84
C LYS A 249 7.50 36.27 20.28
N ALA A 250 8.26 35.63 21.16
CA ALA A 250 8.03 35.70 22.59
C ALA A 250 8.12 37.18 22.99
N GLY A 251 6.96 37.78 23.29
CA GLY A 251 6.90 39.13 23.82
C GLY A 251 7.61 39.16 25.17
N SER A 252 8.71 39.90 25.25
CA SER A 252 9.40 40.18 26.50
C SER A 252 8.43 40.87 27.47
N LYS A 253 8.09 40.22 28.59
CA LYS A 253 7.55 40.92 29.74
C LYS A 253 8.64 41.86 30.26
N LYS A 254 8.49 43.17 30.03
CA LYS A 254 9.20 44.17 30.83
C LYS A 254 8.51 44.27 32.18
N SER A 255 9.27 44.01 33.23
CA SER A 255 8.91 44.38 34.59
C SER A 255 9.04 45.89 34.75
N THR A 256 7.98 46.54 35.20
CA THR A 256 8.02 47.77 36.00
C THR A 256 6.86 47.68 36.98
#